data_AF-A0A2S9CZB9-F1
#
_entry.id   AF-A0A2S9CZB9-F1
#
_cell.length_a   1.000
_cell.length_b   1.000
_cell.length_c   1.000
_cell.angle_alpha   90.00
_cell.angle_beta   90.00
_cell.angle_gamma   90.00
#
_symmetry.space_group_name_H-M   'P 1'
#
loop_
_entity.id
_entity.type
_entity.pdbx_description
1 polymer ?
#
loop_
_entity_poly.entity_id
_entity_poly.type
_entity_poly.pdbx_seq_one_letter_code
_entity_poly.pdbx_strand_id
1 'polypeptide(L)'
;MFPFTYTFEREIIGDKTSDEVIYTVRDLLREKKVQNILYGHGFVSFDEGFPRARSNNDYLSLIDEGAFTYNEKTKILTYKVKLWKLHLFALVFLIITMIYFEGFFGKLLPVFGLLINHLFSYFGSQGLIEEIVHKLNYLS
;
A
#
# COMPACT_ATOMS: atom_id res chain seq x y z
N MET A 1 10.49 -7.59 -13.01
CA MET A 1 9.69 -6.67 -12.17
C MET A 1 8.23 -6.97 -12.47
N PHE A 2 7.47 -7.52 -11.52
CA PHE A 2 6.03 -7.76 -11.75
C PHE A 2 5.33 -6.40 -11.91
N PRO A 3 4.41 -6.22 -12.87
CA PRO A 3 3.94 -4.89 -13.30
C PRO A 3 3.18 -4.08 -12.24
N PHE A 4 2.91 -4.64 -11.05
CA PHE A 4 2.07 -4.02 -10.01
C PHE A 4 2.72 -4.06 -8.63
N THR A 5 4.05 -4.07 -8.59
CA THR A 5 4.83 -3.94 -7.36
C THR A 5 5.50 -2.58 -7.33
N TYR A 6 5.13 -1.76 -6.35
CA TYR A 6 5.76 -0.46 -6.10
C TYR A 6 6.76 -0.57 -4.98
N THR A 7 7.85 0.18 -5.09
CA THR A 7 8.87 0.30 -4.04
C THR A 7 9.08 1.78 -3.78
N PHE A 8 8.95 2.17 -2.52
CA PHE A 8 9.18 3.52 -2.04
C PHE A 8 10.31 3.49 -1.03
N GLU A 9 11.20 4.47 -1.11
CA GLU A 9 12.33 4.60 -0.20
C GLU A 9 12.33 5.99 0.42
N ARG A 10 12.61 6.05 1.71
CA ARG A 10 12.74 7.28 2.48
C ARG A 10 13.84 7.13 3.54
N GLU A 11 14.58 8.21 3.73
CA GLU A 11 15.62 8.30 4.76
C GLU A 11 15.02 8.68 6.12
N ILE A 12 15.53 8.06 7.18
CA ILE A 12 15.27 8.41 8.58
C ILE A 12 16.46 9.22 9.09
N ILE A 13 16.21 10.45 9.54
CA ILE A 13 17.26 11.41 9.89
C ILE A 13 17.81 11.12 11.29
N GLY A 14 16.97 10.60 12.19
CA GLY A 14 17.36 10.22 13.55
C GLY A 14 18.22 8.95 13.61
N ASP A 15 19.02 8.83 14.67
CA ASP A 15 19.65 7.55 14.99
C ASP A 15 18.62 6.66 15.68
N LYS A 16 17.98 5.79 14.89
CA LYS A 16 16.92 4.89 15.34
C LYS A 16 17.34 3.45 15.06
N THR A 17 17.15 2.60 16.06
CA THR A 17 17.33 1.16 15.95
C THR A 17 16.25 0.55 15.07
N SER A 18 16.50 -0.62 14.50
CA SER A 18 15.50 -1.36 13.72
C SER A 18 14.25 -1.61 14.53
N ASP A 19 14.39 -2.00 15.79
CA ASP A 19 13.24 -2.33 16.62
C ASP A 19 12.34 -1.09 16.84
N GLU A 20 12.91 0.11 17.06
CA GLU A 20 12.14 1.35 17.18
C GLU A 20 11.37 1.69 15.89
N VAL A 21 12.03 1.56 14.74
CA VAL A 21 11.41 1.82 13.44
C VAL A 21 10.29 0.82 13.17
N ILE A 22 10.56 -0.46 13.34
CA ILE A 22 9.62 -1.56 13.08
C ILE A 22 8.44 -1.53 14.04
N TYR A 23 8.63 -1.23 15.32
CA TYR A 23 7.51 -1.09 16.26
C TYR A 23 6.63 0.10 15.93
N THR A 24 7.21 1.24 15.56
CA THR A 24 6.45 2.42 15.14
C THR A 24 5.62 2.13 13.88
N VAL A 25 6.23 1.48 12.87
CA VAL A 25 5.53 1.04 11.66
C VAL A 25 4.37 0.12 12.02
N ARG A 26 4.61 -0.91 12.83
CA ARG A 26 3.59 -1.88 13.27
C ARG A 26 2.43 -1.18 13.98
N ASP A 27 2.73 -0.28 14.90
CA ASP A 27 1.71 0.38 15.72
C ASP A 27 0.86 1.32 14.87
N LEU A 28 1.45 2.04 13.91
CA LEU A 28 0.72 2.85 12.94
C LEU A 28 -0.17 2.00 12.00
N LEU A 29 0.33 0.85 11.54
CA LEU A 29 -0.50 -0.09 10.77
C LEU A 29 -1.68 -0.62 11.60
N ARG A 30 -1.48 -0.90 12.89
CA ARG A 30 -2.56 -1.30 13.81
C ARG A 30 -3.56 -0.17 14.05
N GLU A 31 -3.12 1.07 14.19
CA GLU A 31 -3.98 2.27 14.29
C GLU A 31 -4.87 2.41 13.05
N LYS A 32 -4.31 2.17 11.86
CA LYS A 32 -5.06 2.10 10.58
C LYS A 32 -5.85 0.80 10.39
N LYS A 33 -5.94 -0.02 11.45
CA LYS A 33 -6.66 -1.29 11.50
C LYS A 33 -6.18 -2.31 10.47
N VAL A 34 -4.93 -2.29 10.01
CA VAL A 34 -4.39 -3.28 9.06
C VAL A 34 -4.42 -4.70 9.65
N GLN A 35 -4.74 -5.71 8.83
CA GLN A 35 -4.83 -7.12 9.24
C GLN A 35 -3.56 -7.91 8.93
N ASN A 36 -3.43 -9.08 9.56
CA ASN A 36 -2.38 -10.07 9.33
C ASN A 36 -0.96 -9.49 9.31
N ILE A 37 -0.67 -8.60 10.26
CA ILE A 37 0.66 -7.99 10.39
C ILE A 37 1.63 -9.02 10.98
N LEU A 38 2.71 -9.30 10.25
CA LEU A 38 3.86 -10.09 10.67
C LEU A 38 5.08 -9.18 10.78
N TYR A 39 5.82 -9.25 11.89
CA TYR A 39 7.00 -8.41 12.09
C TYR A 39 8.14 -9.19 12.73
N GLY A 40 9.36 -8.71 12.50
CA GLY A 40 10.59 -9.21 13.10
C GLY A 40 11.68 -8.15 13.01
N HIS A 41 12.92 -8.53 13.34
CA HIS A 41 14.02 -7.57 13.34
C HIS A 41 14.25 -6.97 11.94
N GLY A 42 14.13 -5.65 11.82
CA GLY A 42 14.32 -4.92 10.56
C GLY A 42 13.18 -5.03 9.54
N PHE A 43 12.06 -5.72 9.84
CA PHE A 43 10.93 -5.78 8.91
C PHE A 43 9.54 -5.82 9.56
N VAL A 44 8.56 -5.23 8.86
CA VAL A 44 7.12 -5.43 9.09
C VAL A 44 6.49 -5.78 7.76
N SER A 45 5.59 -6.74 7.73
CA SER A 45 4.80 -7.09 6.55
C SER A 45 3.33 -7.26 6.94
N PHE A 46 2.44 -7.09 5.98
CA PHE A 46 1.01 -7.28 6.16
C PHE A 46 0.38 -7.82 4.88
N ASP A 47 -0.73 -8.53 5.05
CA ASP A 47 -1.58 -9.04 3.97
C ASP A 47 -3.04 -8.77 4.34
N GLU A 48 -3.72 -7.93 3.57
CA GLU A 48 -5.12 -7.59 3.84
C GLU A 48 -6.10 -8.71 3.46
N GLY A 49 -5.67 -9.75 2.73
CA GLY A 49 -6.51 -10.87 2.31
C GLY A 49 -7.65 -10.46 1.38
N PHE A 50 -8.59 -11.37 1.08
CA PHE A 50 -9.78 -11.00 0.28
C PHE A 50 -10.56 -9.86 0.96
N PRO A 51 -11.20 -8.93 0.21
CA PRO A 51 -11.99 -7.85 0.78
C PRO A 51 -13.06 -8.40 1.72
N ARG A 52 -12.71 -8.51 3.01
CA ARG A 52 -13.63 -8.82 4.10
C ARG A 52 -14.27 -7.52 4.53
N ALA A 53 -15.52 -7.64 4.98
CA ALA A 53 -16.37 -6.56 5.48
C ALA A 53 -15.72 -5.76 6.63
N ARG A 54 -14.75 -4.91 6.30
CA ARG A 54 -14.12 -3.96 7.21
C ARG A 54 -14.82 -2.62 7.06
N SER A 55 -15.02 -1.95 8.19
CA SER A 55 -15.60 -0.61 8.25
C SER A 55 -14.61 0.50 7.83
N ASN A 56 -13.47 0.15 7.23
CA ASN A 56 -12.43 1.13 6.92
C ASN A 56 -12.43 1.37 5.40
N ASN A 57 -12.97 2.51 4.98
CA ASN A 57 -12.97 2.99 3.59
C ASN A 57 -11.57 3.48 3.14
N ASP A 58 -10.51 2.91 3.69
CA ASP A 58 -9.12 3.34 3.45
C ASP A 58 -8.52 2.59 2.25
N TYR A 59 -7.64 3.25 1.49
CA TYR A 59 -7.00 2.69 0.29
C TYR A 59 -6.20 1.42 0.58
N LEU A 60 -5.80 1.22 1.84
CA LEU A 60 -5.10 0.02 2.31
C LEU A 60 -5.90 -1.25 2.03
N SER A 61 -7.23 -1.19 1.98
CA SER A 61 -8.09 -2.32 1.60
C SER A 61 -7.90 -2.79 0.15
N LEU A 62 -7.32 -1.95 -0.71
CA LEU A 62 -7.02 -2.27 -2.11
C LEU A 62 -5.62 -2.88 -2.28
N ILE A 63 -4.84 -2.97 -1.21
CA ILE A 63 -3.50 -3.56 -1.20
C ILE A 63 -3.61 -5.08 -1.04
N ASP A 64 -2.76 -5.81 -1.76
CA ASP A 64 -2.60 -7.25 -1.55
C ASP A 64 -1.74 -7.50 -0.33
N GLU A 65 -0.49 -7.09 -0.46
CA GLU A 65 0.54 -7.24 0.54
C GLU A 65 1.42 -5.98 0.54
N GLY A 66 1.90 -5.63 1.73
CA GLY A 66 2.87 -4.59 1.92
C GLY A 66 3.96 -5.04 2.87
N ALA A 67 5.20 -4.63 2.60
CA ALA A 67 6.36 -4.96 3.40
C ALA A 67 7.25 -3.74 3.58
N PHE A 68 7.51 -3.39 4.83
CA PHE A 68 8.51 -2.43 5.26
C PHE A 68 9.78 -3.16 5.64
N THR A 69 10.92 -2.64 5.20
CA THR A 69 12.25 -3.10 5.59
C THR A 69 13.10 -1.89 5.92
N TYR A 70 13.75 -1.90 7.07
CA TYR A 70 14.64 -0.83 7.47
C TYR A 70 16.08 -1.30 7.49
N ASN A 71 16.97 -0.49 6.92
CA ASN A 71 18.41 -0.71 6.96
C ASN A 71 19.04 0.34 7.86
N GLU A 72 19.47 -0.06 9.05
CA GLU A 72 20.14 0.82 10.02
C GLU A 72 21.42 1.47 9.47
N LYS A 73 22.20 0.74 8.64
CA LYS A 73 23.48 1.25 8.13
C LYS A 73 23.29 2.40 7.17
N THR A 74 22.28 2.30 6.32
CA THR A 74 21.96 3.35 5.32
C THR A 74 20.89 4.32 5.83
N LYS A 75 20.24 4.00 6.96
CA LYS A 75 19.07 4.70 7.51
C LYS A 75 17.90 4.82 6.53
N ILE A 76 17.77 3.84 5.63
CA ILE A 76 16.70 3.84 4.61
C ILE A 76 15.59 2.91 5.05
N LEU A 77 14.37 3.44 5.11
CA LEU A 77 13.13 2.68 5.18
C LEU A 77 12.65 2.42 3.75
N THR A 78 12.49 1.15 3.42
CA THR A 78 11.93 0.69 2.14
C THR A 78 10.53 0.18 2.37
N TYR A 79 9.57 0.62 1.57
CA TYR A 79 8.21 0.11 1.54
C TYR A 79 7.91 -0.49 0.18
N LYS A 80 7.65 -1.79 0.16
CA LYS A 80 7.27 -2.53 -1.04
C LYS A 80 5.81 -2.94 -0.94
N VAL A 81 5.02 -2.66 -1.97
CA VAL A 81 3.58 -2.94 -1.98
C VAL A 81 3.18 -3.62 -3.28
N LYS A 82 2.30 -4.63 -3.21
CA LYS A 82 1.69 -5.28 -4.37
C LYS A 82 0.20 -4.93 -4.47
N LEU A 83 -0.26 -4.66 -5.70
CA LEU A 83 -1.63 -4.21 -6.02
C LEU A 83 -2.35 -5.13 -7.03
N TRP A 84 -2.05 -6.42 -7.04
CA TRP A 84 -2.72 -7.43 -7.87
C TRP A 84 -4.25 -7.45 -7.81
N LYS A 85 -4.88 -7.39 -6.63
CA LYS A 85 -6.36 -7.41 -6.47
C LYS A 85 -7.03 -6.35 -7.31
N LEU A 86 -6.49 -5.12 -7.26
CA LEU A 86 -7.03 -4.00 -8.03
C LEU A 86 -7.04 -4.30 -9.53
N HIS A 87 -5.98 -4.93 -10.04
CA HIS A 87 -5.86 -5.29 -11.46
C HIS A 87 -6.74 -6.48 -11.86
N LEU A 88 -7.02 -7.40 -10.93
CA LEU A 88 -7.98 -8.46 -11.19
C LEU A 88 -9.42 -7.90 -11.29
N PHE A 89 -9.83 -7.06 -10.34
CA PHE A 89 -11.11 -6.35 -10.41
C PHE A 89 -11.21 -5.50 -11.67
N ALA A 90 -10.09 -4.88 -12.07
CA ALA A 90 -9.99 -4.11 -13.29
C ALA A 90 -10.29 -4.87 -14.55
N LEU A 91 -9.66 -6.03 -14.69
CA LEU A 91 -9.82 -6.88 -15.86
C LEU A 91 -11.27 -7.38 -15.95
N VAL A 92 -11.84 -7.83 -14.82
CA VAL A 92 -13.23 -8.29 -14.78
C VAL A 92 -14.19 -7.15 -15.13
N PHE A 93 -13.99 -5.97 -14.56
CA PHE A 93 -14.84 -4.81 -14.84
C PHE A 93 -14.73 -4.36 -16.30
N LEU A 94 -13.51 -4.35 -16.87
CA LEU A 94 -13.28 -4.05 -18.28
C LEU A 94 -14.02 -5.04 -19.20
N ILE A 95 -13.93 -6.35 -18.92
CA ILE A 95 -14.62 -7.37 -19.71
C ILE A 95 -16.14 -7.15 -19.67
N ILE A 96 -16.70 -6.97 -18.47
CA ILE A 96 -18.14 -6.71 -18.29
C ILE A 96 -18.54 -5.47 -19.07
N THR A 97 -17.86 -4.35 -18.87
CA THR A 97 -18.21 -3.09 -19.53
C THR A 97 -18.05 -3.16 -21.05
N MET A 98 -17.08 -3.90 -21.60
CA MET A 98 -16.99 -4.13 -23.04
C MET A 98 -18.15 -4.93 -23.62
N ILE A 99 -18.75 -5.84 -22.83
CA ILE A 99 -19.93 -6.62 -23.23
C ILE A 99 -21.20 -5.77 -23.21
N TYR A 100 -21.38 -4.95 -22.17
CA TYR A 100 -22.64 -4.23 -21.94
C TYR A 100 -22.72 -2.83 -22.58
N PHE A 101 -21.59 -2.18 -22.84
CA PHE A 101 -21.57 -0.83 -23.42
C PHE A 101 -21.06 -0.85 -24.87
N GLU A 102 -21.94 -0.54 -25.82
CA GLU A 102 -21.58 -0.54 -27.25
C GLU A 102 -20.76 0.72 -27.66
N GLY A 103 -20.96 1.85 -26.97
CA GLY A 103 -20.36 3.16 -27.32
C GLY A 103 -18.94 3.40 -26.77
N PHE A 104 -18.15 4.20 -27.50
CA PHE A 104 -16.75 4.55 -27.17
C PHE A 104 -16.58 5.09 -25.74
N PHE A 105 -17.45 6.00 -25.29
CA PHE A 105 -17.41 6.56 -23.93
C PHE A 105 -17.76 5.54 -22.84
N GLY A 106 -18.67 4.59 -23.11
CA GLY A 106 -19.00 3.53 -22.16
C GLY A 106 -17.85 2.53 -21.97
N LYS A 107 -17.03 2.34 -23.00
CA LYS A 107 -15.81 1.49 -22.96
C LYS A 107 -14.62 2.18 -22.28
N LEU A 108 -14.63 3.52 -22.17
CA LEU A 108 -13.56 4.29 -21.50
C LEU A 108 -13.79 4.43 -19.99
N LEU A 109 -15.05 4.45 -19.54
CA LEU A 109 -15.42 4.51 -18.12
C LEU A 109 -14.65 3.50 -17.22
N PRO A 110 -14.54 2.21 -17.56
CA PRO A 110 -13.71 1.25 -16.81
C PRO A 110 -12.26 1.67 -16.74
N VAL A 111 -11.67 2.13 -17.85
CA VAL A 111 -10.25 2.54 -17.90
C VAL A 111 -10.01 3.73 -16.96
N PHE A 112 -10.92 4.70 -16.92
CA PHE A 112 -10.82 5.83 -16.00
C PHE A 112 -10.97 5.43 -14.54
N GLY A 113 -11.94 4.57 -14.21
CA GLY A 113 -12.10 4.05 -12.84
C GLY A 113 -10.83 3.33 -12.36
N LEU A 114 -10.12 2.67 -13.27
CA LEU A 114 -8.87 2.00 -12.98
C LEU A 114 -7.71 2.93 -12.76
N LEU A 115 -7.55 3.92 -13.62
CA LEU A 115 -6.54 4.96 -13.43
C LEU A 115 -6.74 5.66 -12.08
N ILE A 116 -7.97 6.04 -11.72
CA ILE A 116 -8.26 6.72 -10.47
C ILE A 116 -7.91 5.84 -9.26
N ASN A 117 -8.37 4.59 -9.24
CA ASN A 117 -8.07 3.69 -8.13
C ASN A 117 -6.57 3.40 -8.02
N HIS A 118 -5.90 3.23 -9.15
CA HIS A 118 -4.47 3.00 -9.19
C HIS A 118 -3.68 4.18 -8.61
N LEU A 119 -4.02 5.40 -9.04
CA LEU A 119 -3.43 6.63 -8.50
C LEU A 119 -3.71 6.75 -7.00
N PHE A 120 -4.93 6.42 -6.55
CA PHE A 120 -5.30 6.47 -5.14
C PHE A 120 -4.46 5.50 -4.29
N SER A 121 -4.27 4.25 -4.75
CA SER A 121 -3.41 3.28 -4.06
C SER A 121 -1.93 3.68 -4.11
N TYR A 122 -1.45 4.24 -5.22
CA TYR A 122 -0.08 4.70 -5.36
C TYR A 122 0.22 5.87 -4.40
N PHE A 123 -0.57 6.95 -4.46
CA PHE A 123 -0.38 8.12 -3.62
C PHE A 123 -0.69 7.83 -2.15
N GLY A 124 -1.66 6.97 -1.86
CA GLY A 124 -1.90 6.49 -0.51
C GLY A 124 -0.67 5.78 0.05
N SER A 125 -0.10 4.85 -0.72
CA SER A 125 1.10 4.09 -0.32
C SER A 125 2.31 5.00 -0.11
N GLN A 126 2.49 5.99 -0.99
CA GLN A 126 3.52 7.02 -0.83
C GLN A 126 3.28 7.86 0.43
N GLY A 127 2.04 8.28 0.67
CA GLY A 127 1.66 9.05 1.86
C GLY A 127 1.89 8.29 3.16
N LEU A 128 1.69 6.97 3.17
CA LEU A 128 1.92 6.14 4.36
C LEU A 128 3.40 6.09 4.77
N ILE A 129 4.32 5.87 3.81
CA ILE A 129 5.75 5.89 4.14
C ILE A 129 6.18 7.29 4.60
N GLU A 130 5.62 8.36 4.01
CA GLU A 130 5.88 9.74 4.46
C GLU A 130 5.35 10.01 5.87
N GLU A 131 4.15 9.53 6.20
CA GLU A 131 3.55 9.63 7.54
C GLU A 131 4.39 8.89 8.59
N ILE A 132 4.84 7.67 8.28
CA ILE A 132 5.71 6.88 9.15
C ILE A 132 7.03 7.59 9.40
N VAL A 133 7.68 8.07 8.35
CA VAL A 133 8.97 8.79 8.45
C VAL A 133 8.81 10.09 9.24
N HIS A 134 7.69 10.80 9.05
CA HIS A 134 7.38 11.98 9.84
C HIS A 134 7.21 11.65 11.32
N LYS A 135 6.48 10.58 11.65
CA LYS A 135 6.31 10.11 13.05
C LYS A 135 7.66 9.75 13.69
N LEU A 136 8.52 9.07 12.95
CA LEU A 136 9.85 8.64 13.40
C LEU A 136 10.85 9.78 13.60
N ASN A 137 10.78 10.82 12.76
CA ASN A 137 11.73 11.94 12.82
C ASN A 137 11.29 13.05 13.79
N TYR A 138 9.99 13.24 14.00
CA TYR A 138 9.48 14.44 14.67
C TYR A 138 8.53 14.19 15.85
N LEU A 139 8.03 12.96 16.03
CA LEU A 139 7.03 12.64 17.06
C LEU A 139 7.46 11.51 18.02
N SER A 140 8.61 10.87 17.81
CA SER A 140 9.11 9.74 18.62
C SER A 140 10.37 10.05 19.40
#